data_AF-A0A848SV21-F1
#
_entry.id   AF-A0A848SV21-F1
#
_cell.length_a   1.000
_cell.length_b   1.000
_cell.length_c   1.000
_cell.angle_alpha   90.00
_cell.angle_beta   90.00
_cell.angle_gamma   90.00
#
_symmetry.space_group_name_H-M   'P 1'
#
loop_
_entity.id
_entity.type
_entity.pdbx_description
1 polymer ?
#
loop_
_entity_poly.entity_id
_entity_poly.type
_entity_poly.pdbx_seq_one_letter_code
_entity_poly.pdbx_strand_id
1 'polypeptide(L)'
;MNLIISNIQRGLVARGHDLGDTGLAGDGIDGDLGRRTLDAIHDEIGLPAPAAAATGFALTDRDEDRLAGVHDDLVRVIRRAAETAPLPFAVLEGLRSRDRQRQLVARGASKTMNSRHLTGHAVDIAPLDAEGTISWDWPLYHKLAPAVKAAAAELGVAVEWGGDWRWKDGPHWQLPWSGFPKGG
;
A
#
# COMPACT_ATOMS: atom_id res chain seq x y z
N MET A 1 21.63 28.18 10.24
CA MET A 1 20.30 28.36 10.84
C MET A 1 19.48 29.29 9.95
N ASN A 2 18.32 28.87 9.48
CA ASN A 2 17.48 29.67 8.58
C ASN A 2 16.64 30.68 9.39
N LEU A 3 16.94 31.98 9.30
CA LEU A 3 16.26 33.03 10.09
C LEU A 3 14.74 33.02 9.94
N ILE A 4 14.22 32.64 8.75
CA ILE A 4 12.78 32.61 8.49
C ILE A 4 12.12 31.53 9.35
N ILE A 5 12.71 30.34 9.40
CA ILE A 5 12.16 29.18 10.12
C ILE A 5 12.14 29.48 11.63
N SER A 6 13.26 29.98 12.17
CA SER A 6 13.33 30.32 13.59
C SER A 6 12.33 31.42 14.01
N ASN A 7 11.99 32.35 13.11
CA ASN A 7 10.98 33.38 13.39
C ASN A 7 9.55 32.80 13.41
N ILE A 8 9.27 31.84 12.53
CA ILE A 8 7.99 31.12 12.52
C ILE A 8 7.81 30.32 13.81
N GLN A 9 8.81 29.52 14.19
CA GLN A 9 8.79 28.72 15.42
C GLN A 9 8.60 29.59 16.67
N ARG A 10 9.32 30.73 16.78
CA ARG A 10 9.11 31.71 17.87
C ARG A 10 7.68 32.23 17.92
N GLY A 11 7.07 32.50 16.77
CA GLY A 11 5.69 32.96 16.68
C GLY A 11 4.71 31.94 17.25
N LEU A 12 4.88 30.66 16.92
CA LEU A 12 4.02 29.57 17.37
C LEU A 12 4.16 29.33 18.88
N VAL A 13 5.40 29.29 19.40
CA VAL A 13 5.66 29.16 20.85
C VAL A 13 5.05 30.33 21.61
N ALA A 14 5.18 31.55 21.11
CA ALA A 14 4.56 32.73 21.73
C ALA A 14 3.02 32.67 21.74
N ARG A 15 2.41 31.88 20.85
CA ARG A 15 0.96 31.62 20.80
C ARG A 15 0.55 30.35 21.56
N GLY A 16 1.49 29.70 22.23
CA GLY A 16 1.24 28.58 23.14
C GLY A 16 1.37 27.19 22.52
N HIS A 17 1.85 27.08 21.28
CA HIS A 17 2.12 25.78 20.68
C HIS A 17 3.38 25.13 21.29
N ASP A 18 3.25 23.86 21.67
CA ASP A 18 4.39 23.03 22.10
C ASP A 18 5.09 22.44 20.88
N LEU A 19 6.30 22.93 20.60
CA LEU A 19 7.15 22.41 19.52
C LEU A 19 8.13 21.32 20.01
N GLY A 20 8.16 21.03 21.33
CA GLY A 20 9.11 20.16 22.00
C GLY A 20 10.39 20.86 22.46
N ASP A 21 11.28 20.15 23.16
CA ASP A 21 12.52 20.72 23.71
C ASP A 21 13.76 20.41 22.84
N THR A 22 13.65 20.47 21.52
CA THR A 22 14.73 20.09 20.59
C THR A 22 15.69 21.22 20.23
N GLY A 23 15.34 22.48 20.56
CA GLY A 23 16.16 23.66 20.32
C GLY A 23 17.37 23.76 21.26
N LEU A 24 18.35 24.60 20.91
CA LEU A 24 19.55 24.83 21.72
C LEU A 24 19.23 25.30 23.15
N ALA A 25 18.08 25.95 23.35
CA ALA A 25 17.61 26.43 24.64
C ALA A 25 16.51 25.54 25.25
N GLY A 26 16.21 24.38 24.65
CA GLY A 26 15.07 23.55 25.05
C GLY A 26 13.72 24.22 24.79
N ASP A 27 13.65 25.15 23.83
CA ASP A 27 12.47 25.95 23.49
C ASP A 27 11.75 25.47 22.22
N GLY A 28 12.24 24.38 21.62
CA GLY A 28 11.72 23.83 20.36
C GLY A 28 12.08 24.63 19.11
N ILE A 29 13.00 25.59 19.23
CA ILE A 29 13.47 26.40 18.10
C ILE A 29 14.84 25.89 17.67
N ASP A 30 14.84 24.98 16.71
CA ASP A 30 16.04 24.36 16.13
C ASP A 30 16.37 24.87 14.72
N GLY A 31 15.48 25.67 14.11
CA GLY A 31 15.66 26.20 12.75
C GLY A 31 15.37 25.19 11.64
N ASP A 32 14.78 24.04 11.97
CA ASP A 32 14.07 23.15 11.05
C ASP A 32 12.56 23.30 11.28
N LEU A 33 11.73 23.13 10.25
CA LEU A 33 10.28 23.11 10.48
C LEU A 33 9.89 21.81 11.18
N GLY A 34 10.54 20.67 10.93
CA GLY A 34 10.18 19.41 11.60
C GLY A 34 8.68 19.06 11.51
N ARG A 35 8.25 17.98 12.15
CA ARG A 35 6.84 17.57 12.08
C ARG A 35 5.93 18.44 12.97
N ARG A 36 6.37 18.77 14.18
CA ARG A 36 5.58 19.50 15.18
C ARG A 36 5.30 20.95 14.80
N THR A 37 6.27 21.67 14.22
CA THR A 37 6.02 23.04 13.72
C THR A 37 5.05 23.02 12.55
N LEU A 38 5.15 22.04 11.65
CA LEU A 38 4.18 21.88 10.56
C LEU A 38 2.77 21.62 11.11
N ASP A 39 2.62 20.75 12.11
CA ASP A 39 1.34 20.49 12.77
C ASP A 39 0.83 21.72 13.55
N ALA A 40 1.70 22.54 14.14
CA ALA A 40 1.30 23.78 14.83
C ALA A 40 0.88 24.90 13.87
N ILE A 41 1.62 25.12 12.78
CA ILE A 41 1.22 26.05 11.69
C ILE A 41 -0.13 25.64 11.15
N HIS A 42 -0.32 24.33 11.05
CA HIS A 42 -1.51 23.72 10.55
C HIS A 42 -2.76 24.10 11.37
N ASP A 43 -2.70 23.90 12.69
CA ASP A 43 -3.77 24.23 13.62
C ASP A 43 -4.13 25.74 13.59
N GLU A 44 -3.16 26.63 13.42
CA GLU A 44 -3.40 28.09 13.42
C GLU A 44 -4.12 28.61 12.19
N ILE A 45 -3.82 28.06 11.02
CA ILE A 45 -4.38 28.55 9.75
C ILE A 45 -5.72 27.92 9.42
N GLY A 46 -6.18 26.95 10.22
CA GLY A 46 -7.48 26.29 10.04
C GLY A 46 -7.66 25.61 8.68
N LEU A 47 -6.54 25.34 7.99
CA LEU A 47 -6.55 24.39 6.88
C LEU A 47 -6.76 22.98 7.51
N PRO A 48 -6.93 21.90 6.76
CA PRO A 48 -6.65 20.53 7.23
C PRO A 48 -5.17 20.17 7.01
N ALA A 49 -4.55 19.39 7.93
CA ALA A 49 -3.13 19.02 7.80
C ALA A 49 -3.05 18.45 6.42
N PRO A 50 -2.10 18.87 5.53
CA PRO A 50 -2.12 18.41 4.17
C PRO A 50 -2.24 16.91 4.26
N ALA A 51 -3.44 16.40 3.95
CA ALA A 51 -3.76 14.99 4.13
C ALA A 51 -2.69 14.35 3.29
N ALA A 52 -1.77 13.61 3.92
CA ALA A 52 -0.50 13.22 3.34
C ALA A 52 -0.75 12.97 1.86
N ALA A 53 -0.21 13.87 1.00
CA ALA A 53 -0.75 14.10 -0.35
C ALA A 53 -1.18 12.77 -0.95
N ALA A 54 -2.48 12.63 -1.29
CA ALA A 54 -3.11 11.34 -1.57
C ALA A 54 -2.14 10.44 -2.35
N THR A 55 -1.52 9.48 -1.65
CA THR A 55 -0.43 8.66 -2.18
C THR A 55 -0.93 7.62 -3.18
N GLY A 56 -2.26 7.49 -3.30
CA GLY A 56 -2.90 6.56 -4.18
C GLY A 56 -2.84 6.91 -5.66
N PHE A 57 -3.23 5.94 -6.47
CA PHE A 57 -3.27 5.99 -7.91
C PHE A 57 -4.51 5.24 -8.41
N ALA A 58 -4.93 5.52 -9.64
CA ALA A 58 -6.01 4.78 -10.26
C ALA A 58 -5.47 3.51 -10.93
N LEU A 59 -6.18 2.40 -10.77
CA LEU A 59 -5.97 1.21 -11.59
C LEU A 59 -6.29 1.54 -13.05
N THR A 60 -5.53 0.97 -13.98
CA THR A 60 -5.81 1.13 -15.42
C THR A 60 -6.96 0.23 -15.84
N ASP A 61 -7.58 0.50 -17.00
CA ASP A 61 -8.59 -0.40 -17.59
C ASP A 61 -8.05 -1.84 -17.73
N ARG A 62 -6.77 -1.97 -18.09
CA ARG A 62 -6.08 -3.26 -18.22
C ARG A 62 -5.93 -4.00 -16.88
N ASP A 63 -5.88 -3.27 -15.77
CA ASP A 63 -5.84 -3.86 -14.43
C ASP A 63 -7.24 -4.29 -14.01
N GLU A 64 -8.24 -3.44 -14.24
CA GLU A 64 -9.65 -3.73 -13.97
C GLU A 64 -10.16 -4.94 -14.76
N ASP A 65 -9.79 -5.05 -16.05
CA ASP A 65 -10.09 -6.23 -16.88
C ASP A 65 -9.52 -7.52 -16.29
N ARG A 66 -8.37 -7.46 -15.60
CA ARG A 66 -7.79 -8.63 -14.94
C ARG A 66 -8.42 -8.97 -13.61
N LEU A 67 -9.11 -8.02 -12.99
CA LEU A 67 -9.91 -8.26 -11.79
C LEU A 67 -11.26 -8.89 -12.15
N ALA A 68 -11.65 -8.93 -13.42
CA ALA A 68 -12.85 -9.62 -13.86
C ALA A 68 -12.85 -11.10 -13.43
N GLY A 69 -13.91 -11.51 -12.71
CA GLY A 69 -14.07 -12.86 -12.18
C GLY A 69 -13.23 -13.18 -10.94
N VAL A 70 -12.50 -12.20 -10.40
CA VAL A 70 -11.95 -12.27 -9.03
C VAL A 70 -13.08 -11.99 -8.03
N HIS A 71 -13.04 -12.63 -6.87
CA HIS A 71 -14.02 -12.48 -5.80
C HIS A 71 -14.08 -11.03 -5.33
N ASP A 72 -15.31 -10.50 -5.17
CA ASP A 72 -15.57 -9.07 -4.93
C ASP A 72 -14.82 -8.51 -3.72
N ASP A 73 -14.73 -9.26 -2.61
CA ASP A 73 -13.95 -8.82 -1.44
C ASP A 73 -12.46 -8.61 -1.76
N LEU A 74 -11.84 -9.48 -2.56
CA LEU A 74 -10.45 -9.30 -2.94
C LEU A 74 -10.31 -8.11 -3.90
N VAL A 75 -11.25 -7.92 -4.82
CA VAL A 75 -11.30 -6.74 -5.70
C VAL A 75 -11.41 -5.45 -4.89
N ARG A 76 -12.28 -5.41 -3.87
CA ARG A 76 -12.43 -4.26 -2.96
C ARG A 76 -11.13 -3.96 -2.23
N VAL A 77 -10.42 -4.98 -1.74
CA VAL A 77 -9.10 -4.81 -1.10
C VAL A 77 -8.08 -4.22 -2.06
N ILE A 78 -7.99 -4.72 -3.30
CA ILE A 78 -7.02 -4.21 -4.28
C ILE A 78 -7.31 -2.76 -4.67
N ARG A 79 -8.58 -2.42 -4.94
CA ARG A 79 -8.96 -1.02 -5.23
C ARG A 79 -8.67 -0.11 -4.05
N ARG A 80 -9.00 -0.53 -2.83
CA ARG A 80 -8.70 0.25 -1.62
C ARG A 80 -7.20 0.42 -1.37
N ALA A 81 -6.40 -0.61 -1.66
CA ALA A 81 -4.96 -0.53 -1.61
C ALA A 81 -4.43 0.48 -2.64
N ALA A 82 -4.98 0.52 -3.85
CA ALA A 82 -4.57 1.51 -4.87
C ALA A 82 -4.81 2.96 -4.43
N GLU A 83 -5.88 3.23 -3.66
CA GLU A 83 -6.18 4.56 -3.12
C GLU A 83 -5.20 5.07 -2.05
N THR A 84 -4.46 4.15 -1.41
CA THR A 84 -3.69 4.45 -0.19
C THR A 84 -2.23 4.02 -0.23
N ALA A 85 -1.85 3.18 -1.19
CA ALA A 85 -0.51 2.63 -1.30
C ALA A 85 0.55 3.73 -1.48
N PRO A 86 1.77 3.57 -0.93
CA PRO A 86 2.84 4.54 -1.07
C PRO A 86 3.56 4.47 -2.43
N LEU A 87 3.22 3.51 -3.28
CA LEU A 87 3.71 3.38 -4.65
C LEU A 87 2.65 2.72 -5.55
N PRO A 88 2.67 3.02 -6.86
CA PRO A 88 1.80 2.36 -7.82
C PRO A 88 2.14 0.88 -8.02
N PHE A 89 1.14 0.10 -8.42
CA PHE A 89 1.28 -1.30 -8.79
C PHE A 89 0.36 -1.65 -9.96
N ALA A 90 0.70 -2.70 -10.71
CA ALA A 90 -0.13 -3.25 -11.78
C ALA A 90 -0.73 -4.59 -11.36
N VAL A 91 -1.91 -4.92 -11.87
CA VAL A 91 -2.51 -6.24 -11.76
C VAL A 91 -1.97 -7.11 -12.90
N LEU A 92 -1.35 -8.24 -12.54
CA LEU A 92 -0.71 -9.16 -13.48
C LEU A 92 -1.64 -10.30 -13.92
N GLU A 93 -2.39 -10.89 -12.99
CA GLU A 93 -3.29 -12.02 -13.25
C GLU A 93 -4.33 -12.15 -12.14
N GLY A 94 -5.62 -12.24 -12.48
CA GLY A 94 -6.71 -12.56 -11.56
C GLY A 94 -7.20 -14.00 -11.76
N LEU A 95 -8.42 -14.15 -12.29
CA LEU A 95 -8.99 -15.46 -12.61
C LEU A 95 -8.15 -16.18 -13.69
N ARG A 96 -7.66 -17.38 -13.36
CA ARG A 96 -6.82 -18.20 -14.25
C ARG A 96 -7.59 -19.38 -14.79
N SER A 97 -7.41 -19.68 -16.08
CA SER A 97 -8.00 -20.87 -16.69
C SER A 97 -7.30 -22.15 -16.22
N ARG A 98 -8.04 -23.27 -16.23
CA ARG A 98 -7.45 -24.59 -15.93
C ARG A 98 -6.32 -24.96 -16.88
N ASP A 99 -6.38 -24.51 -18.12
CA ASP A 99 -5.38 -24.80 -19.16
C ASP A 99 -4.08 -24.04 -18.90
N ARG A 100 -4.20 -22.75 -18.57
CA ARG A 100 -3.07 -21.94 -18.12
C ARG A 100 -2.41 -22.55 -16.88
N GLN A 101 -3.20 -22.98 -15.89
CA GLN A 101 -2.65 -23.63 -14.70
C GLN A 101 -1.91 -24.94 -15.03
N ARG A 102 -2.43 -25.76 -15.95
CA ARG A 102 -1.71 -26.97 -16.42
C ARG A 102 -0.36 -26.61 -17.05
N GLN A 103 -0.31 -25.55 -17.86
CA GLN A 103 0.95 -25.07 -18.46
C GLN A 103 1.94 -24.57 -17.38
N LEU A 104 1.47 -23.85 -16.36
CA LEU A 104 2.32 -23.37 -15.26
C LEU A 104 2.90 -24.52 -14.45
N VAL A 105 2.11 -25.56 -14.17
CA VAL A 105 2.60 -26.77 -13.50
C VAL A 105 3.62 -27.51 -14.36
N ALA A 106 3.32 -27.72 -15.64
CA ALA A 106 4.21 -28.44 -16.56
C ALA A 106 5.59 -27.77 -16.71
N ARG A 107 5.64 -26.43 -16.69
CA ARG A 107 6.90 -25.66 -16.74
C ARG A 107 7.54 -25.40 -15.37
N GLY A 108 6.99 -25.94 -14.28
CA GLY A 108 7.51 -25.80 -12.92
C GLY A 108 7.24 -24.46 -12.23
N ALA A 109 6.49 -23.55 -12.87
CA ALA A 109 6.10 -22.25 -12.33
C ALA A 109 4.96 -22.32 -11.30
N SER A 110 4.29 -23.47 -11.18
CA SER A 110 3.38 -23.76 -10.08
C SER A 110 3.61 -25.18 -9.57
N LYS A 111 3.38 -25.42 -8.29
CA LYS A 111 3.59 -26.75 -7.66
C LYS A 111 2.34 -27.63 -7.67
N THR A 112 1.16 -27.07 -7.95
CA THR A 112 -0.11 -27.81 -7.81
C THR A 112 -1.17 -27.31 -8.79
N MET A 113 -2.10 -28.18 -9.16
CA MET A 113 -3.33 -27.80 -9.84
C MET A 113 -4.37 -27.19 -8.90
N ASN A 114 -4.15 -27.26 -7.58
CA ASN A 114 -5.00 -26.66 -6.57
C ASN A 114 -4.62 -25.19 -6.33
N SER A 115 -5.02 -24.29 -7.24
CA SER A 115 -4.71 -22.86 -7.16
C SER A 115 -5.96 -22.03 -6.88
N ARG A 116 -5.81 -20.97 -6.06
CA ARG A 116 -6.86 -19.99 -5.76
C ARG A 116 -7.23 -19.11 -6.96
N HIS A 117 -6.31 -18.93 -7.92
CA HIS A 117 -6.63 -18.23 -9.16
C HIS A 117 -7.68 -18.98 -10.00
N LEU A 118 -7.81 -20.30 -9.87
CA LEU A 118 -8.81 -21.07 -10.63
C LEU A 118 -10.25 -20.78 -10.18
N THR A 119 -10.41 -20.25 -8.97
CA THR A 119 -11.71 -19.94 -8.38
C THR A 119 -11.92 -18.44 -8.21
N GLY A 120 -11.03 -17.60 -8.74
CA GLY A 120 -11.13 -16.14 -8.60
C GLY A 120 -10.75 -15.63 -7.20
N HIS A 121 -10.10 -16.45 -6.37
CA HIS A 121 -9.78 -16.07 -4.99
C HIS A 121 -8.33 -15.65 -4.79
N ALA A 122 -7.61 -15.36 -5.87
CA ALA A 122 -6.26 -14.84 -5.85
C ALA A 122 -6.04 -13.82 -6.96
N VAL A 123 -5.06 -12.97 -6.73
CA VAL A 123 -4.59 -11.96 -7.67
C VAL A 123 -3.08 -11.85 -7.54
N ASP A 124 -2.41 -11.74 -8.68
CA ASP A 124 -0.99 -11.41 -8.76
C ASP A 124 -0.88 -9.91 -9.06
N ILE A 125 -0.17 -9.15 -8.22
CA ILE A 125 0.13 -7.73 -8.43
C ILE A 125 1.63 -7.48 -8.39
N ALA A 126 2.13 -6.47 -9.09
CA ALA A 126 3.53 -6.08 -9.02
C ALA A 126 3.70 -4.57 -8.85
N PRO A 127 4.61 -4.13 -7.96
CA PRO A 127 4.92 -2.72 -7.80
C PRO A 127 5.54 -2.16 -9.08
N LEU A 128 5.28 -0.88 -9.34
CA LEU A 128 5.97 -0.13 -10.38
C LEU A 128 7.16 0.63 -9.76
N ASP A 129 8.25 0.70 -10.51
CA ASP A 129 9.40 1.54 -10.15
C ASP A 129 9.13 3.04 -10.40
N ALA A 130 10.14 3.87 -10.19
CA ALA A 130 10.03 5.33 -10.35
C ALA A 130 9.75 5.73 -11.80
N GLU A 131 10.07 4.86 -12.75
CA GLU A 131 9.85 5.01 -14.18
C GLU A 131 8.49 4.45 -14.63
N GLY A 132 7.69 3.86 -13.73
CA GLY A 132 6.39 3.27 -14.02
C GLY A 132 6.45 1.88 -14.66
N THR A 133 7.60 1.20 -14.56
CA THR A 133 7.81 -0.15 -15.09
C THR A 133 7.61 -1.20 -14.00
N ILE A 134 7.10 -2.38 -14.36
CA ILE A 134 6.96 -3.52 -13.44
C ILE A 134 8.32 -3.85 -12.84
N SER A 135 8.42 -3.80 -11.52
CA SER A 135 9.60 -4.23 -10.78
C SER A 135 9.38 -5.56 -10.07
N TRP A 136 10.45 -6.35 -10.02
CA TRP A 136 10.51 -7.63 -9.32
C TRP A 136 11.32 -7.53 -8.01
N ASP A 137 11.71 -6.32 -7.63
CA ASP A 137 12.56 -6.08 -6.47
C ASP A 137 11.79 -6.23 -5.17
N TRP A 138 12.22 -7.20 -4.34
CA TRP A 138 11.66 -7.47 -3.02
C TRP A 138 11.46 -6.22 -2.14
N PRO A 139 12.39 -5.25 -2.08
CA PRO A 139 12.18 -4.02 -1.33
C PRO A 139 10.88 -3.28 -1.69
N LEU A 140 10.46 -3.27 -2.96
CA LEU A 140 9.22 -2.63 -3.38
C LEU A 140 7.99 -3.43 -2.96
N TYR A 141 8.04 -4.77 -3.06
CA TYR A 141 6.99 -5.62 -2.50
C TYR A 141 6.83 -5.42 -0.98
N HIS A 142 7.94 -5.29 -0.25
CA HIS A 142 7.90 -5.01 1.19
C HIS A 142 7.35 -3.61 1.53
N LYS A 143 7.45 -2.65 0.62
CA LYS A 143 6.78 -1.34 0.76
C LYS A 143 5.29 -1.41 0.41
N LEU A 144 4.92 -2.23 -0.56
CA LEU A 144 3.53 -2.39 -1.02
C LEU A 144 2.69 -3.24 -0.06
N ALA A 145 3.24 -4.34 0.46
CA ALA A 145 2.49 -5.31 1.25
C ALA A 145 1.79 -4.74 2.49
N PRO A 146 2.39 -3.81 3.28
CA PRO A 146 1.69 -3.16 4.38
C PRO A 146 0.42 -2.42 3.94
N ALA A 147 0.42 -1.79 2.77
CA ALA A 147 -0.74 -1.06 2.26
C ALA A 147 -1.88 -2.01 1.89
N VAL A 148 -1.58 -3.12 1.20
CA VAL A 148 -2.60 -4.14 0.88
C VAL A 148 -3.17 -4.78 2.14
N LYS A 149 -2.32 -5.09 3.13
CA LYS A 149 -2.76 -5.62 4.43
C LYS A 149 -3.59 -4.61 5.22
N ALA A 150 -3.22 -3.33 5.20
CA ALA A 150 -3.99 -2.26 5.85
C ALA A 150 -5.38 -2.10 5.21
N ALA A 151 -5.46 -2.08 3.87
CA ALA A 151 -6.72 -2.04 3.14
C ALA A 151 -7.61 -3.25 3.48
N ALA A 152 -7.02 -4.45 3.56
CA ALA A 152 -7.73 -5.66 3.96
C ALA A 152 -8.29 -5.56 5.39
N ALA A 153 -7.46 -5.08 6.34
CA ALA A 153 -7.87 -4.87 7.72
C ALA A 153 -8.99 -3.82 7.85
N GLU A 154 -8.90 -2.71 7.14
CA GLU A 154 -9.93 -1.66 7.11
C GLU A 154 -11.28 -2.21 6.62
N LEU A 155 -11.25 -3.05 5.60
CA LEU A 155 -12.47 -3.65 5.02
C LEU A 155 -12.95 -4.90 5.76
N GLY A 156 -12.24 -5.37 6.79
CA GLY A 156 -12.56 -6.59 7.52
C GLY A 156 -12.40 -7.87 6.69
N VAL A 157 -11.56 -7.85 5.66
CA VAL A 157 -11.32 -8.98 4.75
C VAL A 157 -10.00 -9.65 5.10
N ALA A 158 -10.02 -10.96 5.35
CA ALA A 158 -8.78 -11.71 5.55
C ALA A 158 -8.05 -11.95 4.23
N VAL A 159 -6.75 -11.66 4.18
CA VAL A 159 -5.89 -11.91 3.02
C VAL A 159 -4.57 -12.55 3.43
N GLU A 160 -4.02 -13.37 2.55
CA GLU A 160 -2.70 -13.98 2.67
C GLU A 160 -1.79 -13.41 1.57
N TRP A 161 -0.55 -13.08 1.93
CA TRP A 161 0.47 -12.65 1.00
C TRP A 161 1.49 -13.77 0.76
N GLY A 162 1.79 -14.07 -0.50
CA GLY A 162 2.79 -15.06 -0.88
C GLY A 162 4.20 -14.72 -0.38
N GLY A 163 4.51 -13.45 -0.13
CA GLY A 163 5.77 -13.03 0.46
C GLY A 163 5.98 -13.46 1.92
N ASP A 164 4.91 -13.84 2.63
CA ASP A 164 4.96 -14.37 4.00
C ASP A 164 5.14 -15.89 4.05
N TRP A 165 5.06 -16.58 2.91
CA TRP A 165 5.21 -18.04 2.86
C TRP A 165 6.67 -18.47 2.98
N ARG A 166 6.88 -19.75 3.35
CA ARG A 166 8.21 -20.36 3.34
C ARG A 166 8.84 -20.34 1.94
N TRP A 167 8.03 -20.56 0.91
CA TRP A 167 8.42 -20.41 -0.49
C TRP A 167 7.79 -19.13 -1.00
N LYS A 168 8.56 -18.04 -0.92
CA LYS A 168 8.03 -16.70 -1.11
C LYS A 168 7.62 -16.47 -2.57
N ASP A 169 6.46 -15.86 -2.72
CA ASP A 169 5.90 -15.42 -3.98
C ASP A 169 5.41 -13.97 -3.82
N GLY A 170 6.24 -13.01 -4.23
CA GLY A 170 6.00 -11.58 -3.99
C GLY A 170 4.71 -11.07 -4.63
N PRO A 171 4.43 -11.42 -5.90
CA PRO A 171 3.20 -11.00 -6.56
C PRO A 171 1.90 -11.54 -5.97
N HIS A 172 1.92 -12.72 -5.37
CA HIS A 172 0.71 -13.49 -5.09
C HIS A 172 -0.03 -13.01 -3.84
N TRP A 173 -1.32 -12.72 -3.98
CA TRP A 173 -2.26 -12.45 -2.89
C TRP A 173 -3.48 -13.34 -3.01
N GLN A 174 -3.99 -13.84 -1.88
CA GLN A 174 -5.20 -14.67 -1.90
C GLN A 174 -6.09 -14.51 -0.67
N LEU A 175 -7.37 -14.81 -0.85
CA LEU A 175 -8.29 -15.05 0.25
C LEU A 175 -7.99 -16.42 0.88
N PRO A 176 -7.95 -16.53 2.22
CA PRO A 176 -7.60 -17.77 2.91
C PRO A 176 -8.64 -18.87 2.67
N TRP A 177 -8.19 -20.12 2.66
CA TRP A 177 -9.05 -21.29 2.40
C TRP A 177 -10.16 -21.48 3.44
N SER A 178 -9.91 -21.14 4.70
CA SER A 178 -10.83 -21.38 5.82
C SER A 178 -12.07 -20.49 5.77
N GLY A 179 -11.92 -19.24 5.33
CA GLY A 179 -13.01 -18.28 5.21
C GLY A 179 -13.71 -18.30 3.86
N PHE A 180 -13.05 -18.82 2.82
CA PHE A 180 -13.51 -18.71 1.44
C PHE A 180 -13.32 -20.05 0.69
N PRO A 181 -14.22 -21.03 0.89
CA PRO A 181 -14.16 -22.33 0.22
C PRO A 181 -14.32 -22.19 -1.30
N LYS A 182 -13.96 -23.24 -2.05
CA LYS A 182 -14.10 -23.22 -3.51
C LYS A 182 -15.59 -23.17 -3.90
N GLY A 183 -15.99 -22.13 -4.62
CA GLY A 183 -17.35 -21.99 -5.17
C GLY A 183 -18.33 -21.23 -4.28
N GLY A 184 -17.84 -20.58 -3.21
CA GLY A 184 -18.55 -19.51 -2.51
C GLY A 184 -18.35 -18.17 -3.20
#